data_AF-A0A9D2IGN9-F1
#
_entry.id   AF-A0A9D2IGN9-F1
#
_cell.length_a   1.000
_cell.length_b   1.000
_cell.length_c   1.000
_cell.angle_alpha   90.00
_cell.angle_beta   90.00
_cell.angle_gamma   90.00
#
_symmetry.space_group_name_H-M   'P 1'
#
loop_
_entity.id
_entity.type
_entity.pdbx_description
1 polymer ?
#
loop_
_entity_poly.entity_id
_entity_poly.type
_entity_poly.pdbx_seq_one_letter_code
_entity_poly.pdbx_strand_id
1 'polypeptide(L)'
;MKHDTIRRSCADCGVTRCINGPGQGETYPDFCLTEHTDKDFVQEVVKLYGEEENHKVMEAAAGVECDFYCQKTRVEEVIEFAKRIGAKKIGIATCAGLIRETGILTRILRH
;
A
#
# COMPACT_ATOMS: atom_id res chain seq x y z
N MET A 1 35.88 3.81 -18.31
CA MET A 1 34.41 3.81 -18.18
C MET A 1 34.11 4.35 -16.80
N LYS A 2 33.37 5.45 -16.67
CA LYS A 2 33.11 6.08 -15.37
C LYS A 2 32.30 5.09 -14.53
N HIS A 3 32.85 4.64 -13.41
CA HIS A 3 32.07 3.91 -12.41
C HIS A 3 31.01 4.87 -11.90
N ASP A 4 29.78 4.60 -12.29
CA ASP A 4 28.62 5.33 -11.83
C ASP A 4 28.35 4.93 -10.38
N THR A 5 28.64 5.84 -9.46
CA THR A 5 28.52 5.64 -8.00
C THR A 5 27.10 5.85 -7.49
N ILE A 6 26.14 6.14 -8.38
CA ILE A 6 24.76 6.44 -7.98
C ILE A 6 23.99 5.14 -7.79
N ARG A 7 23.57 4.88 -6.55
CA ARG A 7 22.63 3.80 -6.23
C ARG A 7 21.24 4.16 -6.74
N ARG A 8 20.84 3.52 -7.83
CA ARG A 8 19.51 3.69 -8.43
C ARG A 8 18.43 2.93 -7.66
N SER A 9 17.20 3.42 -7.78
CA SER A 9 16.00 2.87 -7.14
C SER A 9 14.79 2.95 -8.07
N CYS A 10 13.61 2.53 -7.61
CA CYS A 10 12.37 2.67 -8.37
C CYS A 10 12.08 4.12 -8.81
N ALA A 11 12.58 5.12 -8.08
CA ALA A 11 12.43 6.54 -8.44
C ALA A 11 13.20 6.91 -9.73
N ASP A 12 14.22 6.14 -10.10
CA ASP A 12 15.06 6.36 -11.28
C ASP A 12 14.62 5.48 -12.48
N CYS A 13 13.56 4.67 -12.30
CA CYS A 13 13.14 3.65 -13.25
C CYS A 13 12.07 4.18 -14.23
N GLY A 14 12.39 4.26 -15.52
CA GLY A 14 11.47 4.71 -16.57
C GLY A 14 10.79 3.60 -17.39
N VAL A 15 11.13 2.33 -17.16
CA VAL A 15 10.76 1.22 -18.08
C VAL A 15 9.41 0.55 -17.78
N THR A 16 8.73 0.91 -16.68
CA THR A 16 7.37 0.47 -16.27
C THR A 16 7.06 -1.04 -16.37
N ARG A 17 8.09 -1.90 -16.34
CA ARG A 17 7.99 -3.37 -16.46
C ARG A 17 7.27 -4.06 -15.31
N CYS A 18 7.11 -3.38 -14.18
CA CYS A 18 6.30 -3.88 -13.07
C CYS A 18 4.82 -4.03 -13.44
N ILE A 19 4.33 -3.28 -14.44
CA ILE A 19 2.94 -3.36 -14.91
C ILE A 19 2.85 -4.15 -16.21
N ASN A 20 3.75 -3.86 -17.16
CA ASN A 20 3.63 -4.40 -18.52
C ASN A 20 4.37 -5.73 -18.74
N GLY A 21 5.18 -6.15 -17.77
CA GLY A 21 6.13 -7.25 -17.94
C GLY A 21 7.26 -6.93 -18.92
N PRO A 22 8.29 -7.78 -19.00
CA PRO A 22 9.31 -7.72 -20.05
C PRO A 22 8.69 -8.17 -21.38
N GLY A 23 8.88 -7.39 -22.45
CA GLY A 23 8.61 -7.84 -23.80
C GLY A 23 9.69 -8.81 -24.29
N GLN A 24 9.55 -9.26 -25.53
CA GLN A 24 10.51 -10.21 -26.10
C GLN A 24 11.91 -9.58 -26.20
N GLY A 25 12.89 -10.17 -25.49
CA GLY A 25 14.28 -9.71 -25.48
C GLY A 25 14.55 -8.52 -24.55
N GLU A 26 13.57 -8.09 -23.76
CA GLU A 26 13.72 -7.02 -22.78
C GLU A 26 13.90 -7.59 -21.37
N THR A 27 14.64 -6.88 -20.52
CA THR A 27 14.90 -7.29 -19.13
C THR A 27 14.52 -6.20 -18.14
N TYR A 28 14.40 -6.58 -16.87
CA TYR A 28 14.35 -5.62 -15.78
C TYR A 28 15.72 -4.94 -15.61
N PRO A 29 15.77 -3.67 -15.17
CA PRO A 29 17.02 -3.03 -14.81
C PRO A 29 17.72 -3.78 -13.67
N ASP A 30 19.06 -3.78 -13.65
CA ASP A 30 19.87 -4.50 -12.66
C ASP A 30 19.58 -4.11 -11.19
N PHE A 31 19.01 -2.93 -10.95
CA PHE A 31 18.62 -2.45 -9.62
C PHE A 31 17.16 -2.76 -9.27
N CYS A 32 16.41 -3.44 -10.14
CA CYS A 32 15.00 -3.72 -9.94
C CYS A 32 14.78 -4.76 -8.85
N LEU A 33 14.04 -4.37 -7.81
CA LEU A 33 13.74 -5.26 -6.68
C LEU A 33 12.80 -6.40 -7.06
N THR A 34 12.01 -6.29 -8.13
CA THR A 34 11.13 -7.38 -8.58
C THR A 34 11.93 -8.63 -8.99
N GLU A 35 13.06 -8.45 -9.68
CA GLU A 35 13.89 -9.56 -10.17
C GLU A 35 15.05 -9.88 -9.21
N HIS A 36 15.63 -8.85 -8.58
CA HIS A 36 16.90 -8.97 -7.85
C HIS A 36 16.74 -9.01 -6.33
N THR A 37 15.55 -9.32 -5.81
CA THR A 37 15.34 -9.62 -4.39
C THR A 37 15.53 -11.11 -4.14
N ASP A 38 16.15 -11.45 -3.01
CA ASP A 38 16.30 -12.84 -2.57
C ASP A 38 14.93 -13.53 -2.48
N LYS A 39 14.80 -14.65 -3.19
CA LYS A 39 13.57 -15.43 -3.26
C LYS A 39 13.19 -16.01 -1.91
N ASP A 40 14.16 -16.41 -1.09
CA ASP A 40 13.89 -16.97 0.23
C ASP A 40 13.32 -15.89 1.17
N PHE A 41 13.87 -14.68 1.10
CA PHE A 41 13.32 -13.51 1.79
C PHE A 41 11.89 -13.18 1.32
N VAL A 42 11.63 -13.21 0.00
CA VAL A 42 10.25 -13.01 -0.51
C VAL A 42 9.30 -14.06 0.05
N GLN A 43 9.69 -15.33 0.09
CA GLN A 43 8.86 -16.40 0.65
C GLN A 43 8.63 -16.22 2.16
N GLU A 44 9.62 -15.74 2.91
CA GLU A 44 9.47 -15.40 4.32
C GLU A 44 8.43 -14.29 4.52
N VAL A 45 8.53 -13.20 3.75
CA VAL A 45 7.56 -12.08 3.81
C VAL A 45 6.17 -12.52 3.38
N VAL A 46 6.03 -13.34 2.34
CA VAL A 46 4.73 -13.86 1.89
C VAL A 46 4.03 -14.67 2.98
N LYS A 47 4.77 -15.41 3.81
CA LYS A 47 4.18 -16.15 4.93
C LYS A 47 3.53 -15.22 5.97
N LEU A 48 4.07 -14.01 6.16
CA LEU A 48 3.49 -13.03 7.08
C LEU A 48 2.07 -12.60 6.68
N TYR A 49 1.72 -12.66 5.39
CA TYR A 49 0.35 -12.40 4.93
C TYR A 49 -0.66 -13.46 5.40
N GLY A 50 -0.19 -14.64 5.79
CA GLY A 50 -1.02 -15.71 6.34
C GLY A 50 -1.29 -15.58 7.84
N GLU A 51 -0.63 -14.65 8.54
CA GLU A 51 -0.96 -14.35 9.93
C GLU A 51 -2.37 -13.77 10.03
N GLU A 52 -3.16 -14.21 11.00
CA GLU A 52 -4.60 -13.92 11.08
C GLU A 52 -4.93 -12.42 10.96
N GLU A 53 -4.21 -11.58 11.71
CA GLU A 53 -4.42 -10.13 11.68
C GLU A 53 -4.02 -9.51 10.33
N ASN A 54 -2.85 -9.87 9.80
CA ASN A 54 -2.37 -9.35 8.52
C ASN A 54 -3.30 -9.78 7.38
N HIS A 55 -3.73 -11.04 7.38
CA HIS A 55 -4.64 -11.58 6.38
C HIS A 55 -5.96 -10.82 6.38
N LYS A 56 -6.58 -10.67 7.55
CA LYS A 56 -7.83 -9.94 7.73
C LYS A 56 -7.73 -8.46 7.31
N VAL A 57 -6.63 -7.80 7.65
CA VAL A 57 -6.37 -6.41 7.25
C VAL A 57 -6.23 -6.29 5.72
N MET A 58 -5.45 -7.19 5.11
CA MET A 58 -5.21 -7.16 3.67
C MET A 58 -6.46 -7.46 2.86
N GLU A 59 -7.24 -8.49 3.24
CA GLU A 59 -8.52 -8.80 2.60
C GLU A 59 -9.52 -7.65 2.72
N ALA A 60 -9.61 -7.03 3.92
CA ALA A 60 -10.49 -5.89 4.11
C ALA A 60 -10.08 -4.69 3.24
N ALA A 61 -8.78 -4.39 3.14
CA ALA A 61 -8.28 -3.29 2.31
C ALA A 61 -8.56 -3.54 0.82
N ALA A 62 -8.20 -4.72 0.31
CA ALA A 62 -8.43 -5.10 -1.08
C ALA A 62 -9.93 -5.14 -1.43
N GLY A 63 -10.76 -5.65 -0.52
CA GLY A 63 -12.21 -5.68 -0.70
C GLY A 63 -12.83 -4.27 -0.74
N VAL A 64 -12.38 -3.34 0.10
CA VAL A 64 -12.90 -1.96 0.07
C VAL A 64 -12.56 -1.27 -1.24
N GLU A 65 -11.33 -1.42 -1.73
CA GLU A 65 -10.94 -0.90 -3.03
C GLU A 65 -11.79 -1.54 -4.13
N CYS A 66 -11.87 -2.87 -4.18
CA CYS A 66 -12.62 -3.58 -5.22
C CYS A 66 -14.10 -3.16 -5.27
N ASP A 67 -14.75 -3.05 -4.11
CA ASP A 67 -16.18 -2.77 -4.02
C ASP A 67 -16.51 -1.29 -4.30
N PHE A 68 -15.62 -0.36 -3.91
CA PHE A 68 -15.95 1.07 -3.85
C PHE A 68 -14.99 1.98 -4.62
N TYR A 69 -14.11 1.43 -5.45
CA TYR A 69 -13.18 2.19 -6.27
C TYR A 69 -13.89 3.31 -7.04
N CYS A 70 -13.45 4.56 -6.84
CA CYS A 70 -14.05 5.77 -7.42
C CYS A 70 -15.53 6.01 -7.09
N GLN A 71 -16.09 5.35 -6.08
CA GLN A 71 -17.48 5.52 -5.65
C GLN A 71 -17.59 6.21 -4.29
N LYS A 72 -16.76 5.82 -3.32
CA LYS A 72 -16.75 6.39 -1.96
C LYS A 72 -15.63 7.43 -1.81
N THR A 73 -15.83 8.38 -0.90
CA THR A 73 -14.75 9.26 -0.45
C THR A 73 -13.78 8.49 0.46
N ARG A 74 -12.54 8.98 0.59
CA ARG A 74 -11.53 8.35 1.45
C ARG A 74 -12.00 8.18 2.90
N VAL A 75 -12.81 9.10 3.43
CA VAL A 75 -13.35 8.98 4.79
C VAL A 75 -14.33 7.81 4.88
N GLU A 76 -15.20 7.65 3.90
CA GLU A 76 -16.16 6.54 3.86
C GLU A 76 -15.47 5.18 3.65
N GLU A 77 -14.42 5.13 2.81
CA GLU A 77 -13.56 3.95 2.64
C GLU A 77 -12.89 3.55 3.96
N VAL A 78 -12.33 4.52 4.71
CA VAL A 78 -11.71 4.25 6.03
C VAL A 78 -12.74 3.73 7.03
N ILE A 79 -13.96 4.28 7.03
CA ILE A 79 -15.04 3.80 7.91
C ILE A 79 -15.44 2.37 7.53
N GLU A 80 -15.57 2.07 6.24
CA GLU A 80 -15.88 0.72 5.75
C GLU A 80 -14.77 -0.28 6.12
N PHE A 81 -13.52 0.09 5.88
CA PHE A 81 -12.36 -0.72 6.25
C PHE A 81 -12.34 -1.01 7.75
N ALA A 82 -12.51 0.03 8.58
CA ALA A 82 -12.56 -0.11 10.04
C ALA A 82 -13.68 -1.06 10.50
N LYS A 83 -14.86 -1.03 9.85
CA LYS A 83 -15.96 -1.95 10.11
C LYS A 83 -15.60 -3.39 9.75
N ARG A 84 -15.00 -3.62 8.57
CA ARG A 84 -14.59 -4.97 8.11
C ARG A 84 -13.55 -5.61 9.01
N ILE A 85 -12.57 -4.83 9.48
CA ILE A 85 -11.57 -5.36 10.43
C ILE A 85 -12.12 -5.46 11.88
N GLY A 86 -13.30 -4.90 12.15
CA GLY A 86 -13.94 -4.93 13.46
C GLY A 86 -13.38 -3.93 14.47
N ALA A 87 -12.69 -2.87 14.01
CA ALA A 87 -12.12 -1.85 14.87
C ALA A 87 -13.20 -1.12 15.69
N LYS A 88 -12.94 -0.92 16.98
CA LYS A 88 -13.85 -0.24 17.92
C LYS A 88 -13.34 1.11 18.40
N LYS A 89 -12.03 1.35 18.27
CA LYS A 89 -11.37 2.59 18.66
C LYS A 89 -10.48 3.02 17.50
N ILE A 90 -10.69 4.24 17.02
CA ILE A 90 -9.92 4.82 15.91
C ILE A 90 -9.19 6.04 16.45
N GLY A 91 -7.85 6.00 16.39
CA GLY A 91 -7.01 7.15 16.70
C GLY A 91 -6.93 8.09 15.49
N ILE A 92 -6.95 9.41 15.74
CA ILE A 92 -6.76 10.41 14.69
C ILE A 92 -5.47 11.17 15.01
N ALA A 93 -4.49 11.10 14.09
CA ALA A 93 -3.27 11.89 14.14
C ALA A 93 -3.39 13.05 13.12
N THR A 94 -3.15 14.28 13.58
CA THR A 94 -3.34 15.48 12.76
C THR A 94 -2.32 16.56 13.13
N CYS A 95 -2.04 17.47 12.20
CA CYS A 95 -1.26 18.67 12.49
C CYS A 95 -2.16 19.81 13.01
N ALA A 96 -1.54 20.85 13.58
CA ALA A 96 -2.28 22.00 14.11
C ALA A 96 -3.19 22.70 13.06
N GLY A 97 -2.82 22.63 11.78
CA GLY A 97 -3.60 23.22 10.68
C GLY A 97 -4.91 22.49 10.34
N LEU A 98 -5.11 21.28 10.86
CA LEU A 98 -6.25 20.41 10.55
C LEU A 98 -7.13 20.09 11.77
N ILE A 99 -7.05 20.91 12.82
CA ILE A 99 -7.84 20.71 14.06
C ILE A 99 -9.34 20.79 13.79
N ARG A 100 -9.79 21.70 12.91
CA ARG A 100 -11.20 21.85 12.56
C ARG A 100 -11.74 20.61 11.85
N GLU A 101 -11.00 20.11 10.87
CA GLU A 101 -11.29 18.89 10.10
C GLU A 101 -11.31 17.67 11.03
N THR A 102 -10.38 17.61 11.97
CA THR A 102 -10.33 16.56 13.00
C THR A 102 -11.59 16.56 13.86
N GLY A 103 -12.08 17.74 14.26
CA GLY A 103 -13.35 17.86 14.98
C GLY A 103 -14.55 17.37 14.16
N ILE A 104 -14.58 17.65 12.85
CA ILE A 104 -15.62 17.14 11.95
C ILE A 104 -15.56 15.62 11.85
N LEU A 105 -14.39 15.05 11.53
CA LEU A 105 -14.20 13.61 11.40
C LEU A 105 -14.55 12.88 12.70
N THR A 106 -14.13 13.42 13.84
CA THR A 106 -14.44 12.87 15.17
C THR A 106 -15.95 12.77 15.40
N ARG A 107 -16.75 13.75 14.97
CA ARG A 107 -18.22 13.68 15.09
C ARG A 107 -18.80 12.60 14.20
N ILE A 108 -18.31 12.48 12.96
CA ILE A 108 -18.74 11.44 12.01
C ILE A 108 -18.49 10.03 12.60
N LEU A 109 -17.33 9.81 13.22
CA LEU A 109 -16.92 8.49 13.72
C LEU A 109 -17.54 8.07 15.07
N ARG A 110 -18.22 8.98 15.79
CA ARG A 110 -18.76 8.70 17.14
C ARG A 110 -20.19 8.12 17.14
N HIS A 111 -20.80 7.94 15.97
CA HIS A 111 -22.12 7.34 15.79
C HIS A 111 -22.02 5.83 15.54
#